data_AF-A0AAW2BLC3-F1
#
_entry.id   AF-A0AAW2BLC3-F1
#
_cell.length_a   1.000
_cell.length_b   1.000
_cell.length_c   1.000
_cell.angle_alpha   90.00
_cell.angle_beta   90.00
_cell.angle_gamma   90.00
#
_symmetry.space_group_name_H-M   'P 1'
#
loop_
_entity.id
_entity.type
_entity.pdbx_description
1 polymer ?
#
loop_
_entity_poly.entity_id
_entity_poly.type
_entity_poly.pdbx_seq_one_letter_code
_entity_poly.pdbx_strand_id
1 'polypeptide(L)'
;METLRISKQRQSQATPKAATSTRNKSKERENNAMVVLDDGGLIVDGGLGLPPHSHDFREYSMAPPIFTSQVLISGMKGLGAEIAKNLVLAGVKSVMLHDEGVVELWDLSGNFIFSEDDVGGSFADICLAKAFEYNDYCRSHQPPIIFIKSEVRDLFGSVFCDFSPEFPVFHDEDPHTGIVTQVRQPNVNFKPLREALRDPGDLFLHDFSKFDHQPLLHLAFQVLDKFIIEFGRFPVAGLENDAQKFISWVIEINKTLSDGKLEAIDQNLLRHFASGARAVLNPMAAMFGGIVGQEVVKACSEKCHPLFQFLYFDSIESVPTQPLHPSDLKPLNSHYDAQISVFGSKIQKNLEDAKVFIVGSGALGCEFLKNLAVMGACGKQGKLIVTDGDVGKCNPSNQFLFRDQNIALGKSSVAASAACLINPSLNLNIEALQIRTISLTEETFHYTFWEDLDVVINAVDNVNDRLYVGRKCLYFQKPLLESGTLGTRCNTQMFIPHLTQNYDASRDAIESNFPGTQLTHFLTILTTAWHGLNMSLRICLRRHWLK
;
A
#
# COMPACT_ATOMS: atom_id res chain seq x y z
N MET A 1 -4.40 2.84 -61.04
CA MET A 1 -3.89 3.40 -62.30
C MET A 1 -2.94 4.53 -61.96
N GLU A 2 -1.80 4.56 -62.65
CA GLU A 2 -0.86 5.68 -62.78
C GLU A 2 -1.60 7.03 -62.83
N THR A 3 -1.08 8.19 -62.42
CA THR A 3 0.05 8.88 -63.09
C THR A 3 0.41 10.18 -62.33
N LEU A 4 1.72 10.42 -62.14
CA LEU A 4 2.49 11.63 -62.45
C LEU A 4 2.06 13.06 -61.96
N ARG A 5 2.96 13.63 -61.12
CA ARG A 5 3.80 14.86 -61.35
C ARG A 5 3.16 16.27 -61.35
N ILE A 6 3.69 17.19 -60.52
CA ILE A 6 4.51 18.38 -60.90
C ILE A 6 4.66 19.38 -59.74
N SER A 7 5.90 19.80 -59.53
CA SER A 7 6.41 20.84 -58.66
C SER A 7 6.07 22.26 -59.12
N LYS A 8 5.94 23.20 -58.17
CA LYS A 8 6.18 24.63 -58.43
C LYS A 8 7.14 25.20 -57.39
N GLN A 9 8.35 25.50 -57.85
CA GLN A 9 9.26 26.44 -57.22
C GLN A 9 8.62 27.85 -57.23
N ARG A 10 8.71 28.56 -56.10
CA ARG A 10 8.76 30.02 -56.10
C ARG A 10 10.01 30.47 -55.35
N GLN A 11 10.77 31.32 -56.03
CA GLN A 11 12.06 31.86 -55.65
C GLN A 11 11.98 32.83 -54.47
N SER A 12 13.13 32.92 -53.82
CA SER A 12 13.55 33.74 -52.69
C SER A 12 13.25 35.24 -52.78
N GLN A 13 12.90 35.83 -51.63
CA GLN A 13 13.41 37.15 -51.23
C GLN A 13 14.04 37.01 -49.83
N ALA A 14 15.28 37.47 -49.73
CA ALA A 14 16.09 37.46 -48.52
C ALA A 14 16.02 38.82 -47.82
N THR A 15 15.81 38.81 -46.51
CA THR A 15 16.12 39.92 -45.58
C THR A 15 16.50 39.32 -44.20
N PRO A 16 17.31 40.02 -43.40
CA PRO A 16 18.47 39.44 -42.72
C PRO A 16 18.19 38.72 -41.40
N LYS A 17 19.08 37.77 -41.08
CA LYS A 17 19.16 36.96 -39.87
C LYS A 17 19.11 37.83 -38.60
N ALA A 18 18.07 37.66 -37.79
CA ALA A 18 18.15 37.89 -36.34
C ALA A 18 18.68 36.60 -35.69
N ALA A 19 19.69 36.73 -34.84
CA ALA A 19 20.33 35.63 -34.15
C ALA A 19 19.32 34.92 -33.23
N THR A 20 18.80 33.78 -33.65
CA THR A 20 18.09 32.85 -32.78
C THR A 20 19.12 32.08 -31.95
N SER A 21 19.13 32.35 -30.65
CA SER A 21 19.76 31.48 -29.67
C SER A 21 19.22 30.07 -29.87
N THR A 22 20.10 29.12 -30.16
CA THR A 22 19.82 27.69 -30.04
C THR A 22 19.48 27.40 -28.58
N ARG A 23 18.19 27.48 -28.24
CA ARG A 23 17.64 26.74 -27.09
C ARG A 23 17.82 25.27 -27.43
N ASN A 24 18.81 24.64 -26.81
CA ASN A 24 18.87 23.18 -26.72
C ASN A 24 17.52 22.72 -26.18
N LYS A 25 16.69 22.10 -27.03
CA LYS A 25 15.61 21.24 -26.55
C LYS A 25 16.32 20.06 -25.89
N SER A 26 16.41 20.08 -24.56
CA SER A 26 16.66 18.86 -23.79
C SER A 26 15.62 17.83 -24.26
N LYS A 27 16.07 16.71 -24.83
CA LYS A 27 15.18 15.55 -25.01
C LYS A 27 14.60 15.24 -23.64
N GLU A 28 13.28 15.33 -23.49
CA GLU A 28 12.60 14.76 -22.32
C GLU A 28 12.97 13.28 -22.26
N ARG A 29 13.56 12.86 -21.14
CA ARG A 29 14.04 11.50 -20.92
C ARG A 29 12.85 10.71 -20.36
N GLU A 30 12.39 9.70 -21.09
CA GLU A 30 11.37 8.77 -20.60
C GLU A 30 12.05 7.78 -19.64
N ASN A 31 11.73 7.86 -18.34
CA ASN A 31 12.21 6.90 -17.34
C ASN A 31 11.10 5.86 -17.09
N ASN A 32 11.31 4.65 -17.60
CA ASN A 32 10.36 3.53 -17.44
C ASN A 32 10.72 2.67 -16.23
N ALA A 33 9.70 2.10 -15.58
CA ALA A 33 9.87 1.25 -14.41
C ALA A 33 9.22 -0.12 -14.62
N MET A 34 9.80 -1.14 -14.01
CA MET A 34 9.24 -2.48 -13.91
C MET A 34 9.16 -2.88 -12.45
N VAL A 35 7.95 -3.25 -12.05
CA VAL A 35 7.62 -3.74 -10.71
C VAL A 35 7.35 -5.23 -10.81
N VAL A 36 8.11 -6.01 -10.07
CA VAL A 36 7.96 -7.47 -10.00
C VAL A 36 7.49 -7.85 -8.60
N LEU A 37 6.37 -8.54 -8.53
CA LEU A 37 5.85 -9.10 -7.29
C LEU A 37 6.17 -10.58 -7.28
N ASP A 38 6.93 -10.99 -6.27
CA ASP A 38 7.18 -12.40 -6.04
C ASP A 38 5.96 -12.93 -5.30
N ASP A 39 5.26 -13.91 -5.87
CA ASP A 39 4.05 -14.52 -5.29
C ASP A 39 4.00 -16.05 -5.52
N GLY A 40 5.07 -16.65 -6.08
CA GLY A 40 5.34 -18.10 -6.05
C GLY A 40 4.86 -18.99 -7.22
N GLY A 41 4.69 -18.51 -8.46
CA GLY A 41 4.10 -19.27 -9.59
C GLY A 41 4.87 -19.33 -10.93
N LEU A 42 4.29 -20.04 -11.93
CA LEU A 42 4.84 -20.49 -13.25
C LEU A 42 4.08 -19.88 -14.47
N ILE A 43 4.69 -19.86 -15.67
CA ILE A 43 4.52 -18.88 -16.78
C ILE A 43 3.67 -19.34 -18.00
N VAL A 44 2.79 -18.48 -18.59
CA VAL A 44 2.39 -18.33 -20.06
C VAL A 44 1.70 -16.97 -20.45
N ASP A 45 2.22 -16.33 -21.52
CA ASP A 45 2.08 -14.93 -22.03
C ASP A 45 0.68 -14.42 -22.54
N GLY A 46 0.38 -13.11 -22.39
CA GLY A 46 -0.68 -12.41 -23.15
C GLY A 46 -1.17 -11.04 -22.60
N GLY A 47 -1.11 -9.96 -23.39
CA GLY A 47 -1.42 -8.57 -22.96
C GLY A 47 -2.68 -7.92 -23.59
N LEU A 48 -3.25 -6.92 -22.89
CA LEU A 48 -4.35 -6.05 -23.32
C LEU A 48 -4.14 -4.61 -22.82
N GLY A 49 -4.50 -3.60 -23.64
CA GLY A 49 -4.26 -2.16 -23.37
C GLY A 49 -5.53 -1.34 -23.11
N LEU A 50 -5.37 -0.18 -22.45
CA LEU A 50 -6.44 0.78 -22.11
C LEU A 50 -5.98 2.26 -22.24
N PRO A 51 -6.91 3.24 -22.34
CA PRO A 51 -6.67 4.60 -22.87
C PRO A 51 -6.44 5.69 -21.78
N PRO A 52 -6.04 6.94 -22.16
CA PRO A 52 -5.56 7.95 -21.22
C PRO A 52 -6.61 9.00 -20.81
N HIS A 53 -6.49 9.55 -19.58
CA HIS A 53 -7.22 10.71 -19.08
C HIS A 53 -6.30 11.71 -18.32
N SER A 54 -6.74 12.96 -18.19
CA SER A 54 -5.95 14.15 -17.85
C SER A 54 -6.36 14.80 -16.51
N HIS A 55 -5.45 15.09 -15.58
CA HIS A 55 -5.71 15.94 -14.39
C HIS A 55 -4.49 16.75 -13.87
N ASP A 56 -4.80 17.80 -13.08
CA ASP A 56 -4.01 18.99 -12.67
C ASP A 56 -3.18 18.74 -11.38
N PHE A 57 -1.86 18.95 -11.43
CA PHE A 57 -0.91 18.73 -10.31
C PHE A 57 -0.10 20.00 -10.03
N ARG A 58 -0.22 20.59 -8.84
CA ARG A 58 0.46 21.88 -8.51
C ARG A 58 1.53 21.82 -7.41
N GLU A 59 1.68 20.72 -6.68
CA GLU A 59 2.83 20.53 -5.77
C GLU A 59 4.08 20.05 -6.51
N TYR A 60 3.92 19.40 -7.66
CA TYR A 60 4.99 19.18 -8.62
C TYR A 60 4.96 20.28 -9.68
N SER A 61 5.21 21.51 -9.26
CA SER A 61 5.61 22.58 -10.17
C SER A 61 6.87 22.12 -10.91
N MET A 62 6.69 21.50 -12.10
CA MET A 62 7.65 20.81 -12.97
C MET A 62 7.86 19.30 -12.73
N ALA A 63 6.93 18.43 -13.14
CA ALA A 63 7.23 17.01 -13.41
C ALA A 63 6.66 16.47 -14.75
N PRO A 64 7.13 16.97 -15.92
CA PRO A 64 6.91 16.32 -17.22
C PRO A 64 7.20 14.81 -17.30
N PRO A 65 8.20 14.23 -16.57
CA PRO A 65 8.60 12.83 -16.78
C PRO A 65 7.53 11.78 -16.43
N ILE A 66 6.79 11.94 -15.32
CA ILE A 66 5.88 10.89 -14.82
C ILE A 66 4.74 10.58 -15.80
N PHE A 67 4.19 11.61 -16.45
CA PHE A 67 3.13 11.49 -17.47
C PHE A 67 3.61 10.86 -18.77
N THR A 68 4.93 10.71 -18.93
CA THR A 68 5.56 10.06 -20.08
C THR A 68 6.09 8.67 -19.78
N SER A 69 6.16 8.29 -18.50
CA SER A 69 6.68 7.01 -18.03
C SER A 69 5.70 5.86 -18.20
N GLN A 70 6.19 4.74 -18.69
CA GLN A 70 5.46 3.47 -18.74
C GLN A 70 5.90 2.57 -17.60
N VAL A 71 4.94 1.92 -16.95
CA VAL A 71 5.20 1.01 -15.84
C VAL A 71 4.64 -0.37 -16.18
N LEU A 72 5.47 -1.41 -16.07
CA LEU A 72 5.03 -2.80 -16.11
C LEU A 72 4.93 -3.31 -14.67
N ILE A 73 3.77 -3.84 -14.30
CA ILE A 73 3.58 -4.59 -13.04
C ILE A 73 3.43 -6.05 -13.42
N SER A 74 4.21 -6.90 -12.76
CA SER A 74 4.00 -8.34 -12.83
C SER A 74 3.66 -8.92 -11.47
N GLY A 75 2.54 -9.64 -11.39
CA GLY A 75 1.81 -9.96 -10.18
C GLY A 75 0.67 -8.97 -9.97
N MET A 76 -0.59 -9.43 -9.91
CA MET A 76 -1.74 -8.69 -9.34
C MET A 76 -2.63 -9.51 -8.41
N LYS A 77 -2.02 -10.22 -7.47
CA LYS A 77 -2.66 -10.44 -6.16
C LYS A 77 -2.91 -9.08 -5.48
N GLY A 78 -3.31 -9.11 -4.19
CA GLY A 78 -3.64 -7.89 -3.44
C GLY A 78 -2.59 -6.78 -3.53
N LEU A 79 -1.30 -7.11 -3.46
CA LEU A 79 -0.22 -6.12 -3.55
C LEU A 79 -0.17 -5.42 -4.92
N GLY A 80 -0.27 -6.17 -6.01
CA GLY A 80 -0.23 -5.60 -7.36
C GLY A 80 -1.46 -4.76 -7.68
N ALA A 81 -2.63 -5.18 -7.20
CA ALA A 81 -3.85 -4.37 -7.27
C ALA A 81 -3.67 -2.99 -6.60
N GLU A 82 -3.05 -2.93 -5.42
CA GLU A 82 -2.77 -1.67 -4.73
C GLU A 82 -1.75 -0.81 -5.47
N ILE A 83 -0.67 -1.40 -5.97
CA ILE A 83 0.35 -0.69 -6.75
C ILE A 83 -0.28 -0.11 -8.02
N ALA A 84 -1.01 -0.92 -8.79
CA ALA A 84 -1.68 -0.49 -10.01
C ALA A 84 -2.66 0.65 -9.73
N LYS A 85 -3.51 0.52 -8.69
CA LYS A 85 -4.43 1.57 -8.25
C LYS A 85 -3.67 2.88 -8.00
N ASN A 86 -2.58 2.84 -7.24
CA ASN A 86 -1.79 4.04 -6.93
C ASN A 86 -1.14 4.66 -8.16
N LEU A 87 -0.61 3.85 -9.08
CA LEU A 87 0.03 4.34 -10.31
C LEU A 87 -0.96 4.87 -11.34
N VAL A 88 -2.18 4.33 -11.40
CA VAL A 88 -3.25 4.90 -12.23
C VAL A 88 -3.66 6.26 -11.67
N LEU A 89 -3.83 6.37 -10.35
CA LEU A 89 -4.16 7.63 -9.68
C LEU A 89 -3.02 8.68 -9.78
N ALA A 90 -1.77 8.21 -9.84
CA ALA A 90 -0.59 9.03 -10.10
C ALA A 90 -0.62 9.75 -11.45
N GLY A 91 -1.32 9.17 -12.43
CA GLY A 91 -1.30 9.63 -13.81
C GLY A 91 -0.05 9.20 -14.59
N VAL A 92 0.53 8.03 -14.33
CA VAL A 92 1.57 7.48 -15.24
C VAL A 92 0.99 7.29 -16.65
N LYS A 93 1.83 7.36 -17.69
CA LYS A 93 1.38 7.26 -19.11
C LYS A 93 0.57 6.00 -19.38
N SER A 94 1.07 4.87 -18.88
CA SER A 94 0.44 3.57 -19.02
C SER A 94 0.94 2.61 -17.94
N VAL A 95 0.02 1.86 -17.34
CA VAL A 95 0.33 0.70 -16.51
C VAL A 95 0.03 -0.55 -17.34
N MET A 96 1.07 -1.34 -17.61
CA MET A 96 0.95 -2.65 -18.24
C MET A 96 0.94 -3.71 -17.14
N LEU A 97 0.02 -4.66 -17.25
CA LEU A 97 -0.11 -5.76 -16.31
C LEU A 97 0.35 -7.05 -16.99
N HIS A 98 1.18 -7.83 -16.31
CA HIS A 98 1.65 -9.13 -16.77
C HIS A 98 1.43 -10.19 -15.69
N ASP A 99 0.52 -11.12 -15.96
CA ASP A 99 0.12 -12.22 -15.09
C ASP A 99 -0.44 -13.40 -15.90
N GLU A 100 -0.07 -14.63 -15.55
CA GLU A 100 -0.21 -15.87 -16.33
C GLU A 100 -0.82 -17.13 -15.61
N GLY A 101 -1.68 -16.98 -14.60
CA GLY A 101 -1.93 -17.96 -13.51
C GLY A 101 -3.42 -18.17 -13.28
N VAL A 102 -3.91 -18.40 -12.07
CA VAL A 102 -5.37 -18.59 -11.85
C VAL A 102 -5.83 -17.89 -10.58
N VAL A 103 -6.93 -17.13 -10.67
CA VAL A 103 -7.58 -16.52 -9.51
C VAL A 103 -8.16 -17.62 -8.63
N GLU A 104 -7.69 -17.71 -7.39
CA GLU A 104 -8.22 -18.59 -6.36
C GLU A 104 -9.12 -17.81 -5.40
N LEU A 105 -10.04 -18.52 -4.73
CA LEU A 105 -10.84 -17.93 -3.65
C LEU A 105 -9.97 -17.31 -2.53
N TRP A 106 -8.75 -17.84 -2.37
CA TRP A 106 -7.74 -17.34 -1.43
C TRP A 106 -7.30 -15.90 -1.73
N ASP A 107 -7.25 -15.51 -3.00
CA ASP A 107 -6.73 -14.20 -3.43
C ASP A 107 -7.68 -13.06 -3.06
N LEU A 108 -8.98 -13.35 -2.91
CA LEU A 108 -10.01 -12.39 -2.52
C LEU A 108 -9.79 -11.85 -1.09
N SER A 109 -9.02 -12.54 -0.24
CA SER A 109 -8.66 -12.05 1.11
C SER A 109 -7.78 -10.79 1.08
N GLY A 110 -7.05 -10.60 -0.02
CA GLY A 110 -6.10 -9.50 -0.20
C GLY A 110 -6.47 -8.56 -1.33
N ASN A 111 -7.38 -8.97 -2.22
CA ASN A 111 -7.63 -8.31 -3.50
C ASN A 111 -9.04 -7.74 -3.57
N PHE A 112 -9.15 -6.44 -3.85
CA PHE A 112 -10.41 -5.71 -3.97
C PHE A 112 -10.94 -5.59 -5.41
N ILE A 113 -10.17 -6.08 -6.40
CA ILE A 113 -10.52 -6.01 -7.82
C ILE A 113 -11.34 -7.25 -8.24
N PHE A 114 -10.97 -8.42 -7.72
CA PHE A 114 -11.62 -9.68 -8.06
C PHE A 114 -12.86 -9.96 -7.21
N SER A 115 -13.78 -10.71 -7.81
CA SER A 115 -15.01 -11.22 -7.21
C SER A 115 -15.06 -12.75 -7.30
N GLU A 116 -16.07 -13.38 -6.70
CA GLU A 116 -16.29 -14.83 -6.83
C GLU A 116 -16.44 -15.29 -8.29
N ASP A 117 -17.03 -14.43 -9.13
CA ASP A 117 -17.27 -14.73 -10.55
C ASP A 117 -15.96 -14.81 -11.36
N ASP A 118 -14.86 -14.26 -10.83
CA ASP A 118 -13.54 -14.27 -11.47
C ASP A 118 -12.73 -15.53 -11.11
N VAL A 119 -13.17 -16.33 -10.14
CA VAL A 119 -12.46 -17.54 -9.69
C VAL A 119 -12.35 -18.57 -10.82
N GLY A 120 -11.14 -19.08 -11.05
CA GLY A 120 -10.85 -19.97 -12.18
C GLY A 120 -10.51 -19.23 -13.49
N GLY A 121 -10.61 -17.89 -13.51
CA GLY A 121 -10.06 -17.04 -14.57
C GLY A 121 -8.52 -16.98 -14.52
N SER A 122 -7.88 -16.61 -15.63
CA SER A 122 -6.41 -16.64 -15.78
C SER A 122 -5.69 -15.37 -15.27
N PHE A 123 -4.68 -15.50 -14.39
CA PHE A 123 -3.86 -14.43 -13.79
C PHE A 123 -2.67 -14.94 -12.87
N ALA A 124 -1.34 -14.68 -13.11
CA ALA A 124 -0.14 -15.31 -12.41
C ALA A 124 0.94 -14.40 -11.82
N ASP A 125 1.40 -14.93 -10.70
CA ASP A 125 2.65 -14.76 -9.97
C ASP A 125 3.97 -15.01 -10.75
N ILE A 126 5.03 -14.32 -10.30
CA ILE A 126 6.43 -14.57 -10.68
C ILE A 126 7.20 -15.27 -9.55
N CYS A 127 8.23 -16.05 -9.89
CA CYS A 127 9.20 -16.64 -8.96
C CYS A 127 10.56 -15.92 -8.99
N LEU A 128 11.35 -16.05 -7.91
CA LEU A 128 12.67 -15.41 -7.76
C LEU A 128 13.62 -15.60 -8.95
N ALA A 129 13.65 -16.78 -9.58
CA ALA A 129 14.54 -17.06 -10.71
C ALA A 129 14.26 -16.15 -11.91
N LYS A 130 12.97 -15.96 -12.24
CA LYS A 130 12.54 -15.05 -13.32
C LYS A 130 12.73 -13.59 -12.92
N ALA A 131 12.58 -13.26 -11.63
CA ALA A 131 12.89 -11.92 -11.11
C ALA A 131 14.36 -11.52 -11.34
N PHE A 132 15.31 -12.46 -11.24
CA PHE A 132 16.71 -12.21 -11.62
C PHE A 132 16.86 -11.89 -13.11
N GLU A 133 16.27 -12.71 -13.98
CA GLU A 133 16.33 -12.49 -15.44
C GLU A 133 15.77 -11.11 -15.82
N TYR A 134 14.69 -10.73 -15.15
CA TYR A 134 14.01 -9.45 -15.30
C TYR A 134 14.87 -8.27 -14.84
N ASN A 135 15.54 -8.38 -13.69
CA ASN A 135 16.48 -7.36 -13.21
C ASN A 135 17.70 -7.21 -14.14
N ASP A 136 18.27 -8.33 -14.60
CA ASP A 136 19.38 -8.34 -15.55
C ASP A 136 18.97 -7.70 -16.90
N TYR A 137 17.77 -8.03 -17.40
CA TYR A 137 17.20 -7.40 -18.59
C TYR A 137 17.06 -5.88 -18.43
N CYS A 138 16.50 -5.43 -17.30
CA CYS A 138 16.32 -4.02 -16.99
C CYS A 138 17.64 -3.23 -17.02
N ARG A 139 18.70 -3.80 -16.43
CA ARG A 139 20.05 -3.21 -16.44
C ARG A 139 20.67 -3.16 -17.82
N SER A 140 20.43 -4.18 -18.65
CA SER A 140 20.99 -4.28 -20.00
C SER A 140 20.35 -3.32 -21.01
N HIS A 141 19.16 -2.80 -20.71
CA HIS A 141 18.44 -1.87 -21.58
C HIS A 141 19.14 -0.51 -21.66
N GLN A 142 18.91 0.23 -22.75
CA GLN A 142 19.48 1.56 -22.98
C GLN A 142 18.37 2.54 -23.40
N PRO A 143 17.92 3.45 -22.52
CA PRO A 143 18.39 3.66 -21.14
C PRO A 143 18.02 2.50 -20.20
N PRO A 144 18.73 2.30 -19.08
CA PRO A 144 18.37 1.26 -18.10
C PRO A 144 16.93 1.43 -17.60
N ILE A 145 16.22 0.31 -17.44
CA ILE A 145 14.88 0.27 -16.85
C ILE A 145 15.02 0.16 -15.34
N ILE A 146 14.19 0.89 -14.60
CA ILE A 146 14.20 0.85 -13.15
C ILE A 146 13.51 -0.41 -12.67
N PHE A 147 14.09 -1.11 -11.70
CA PHE A 147 13.57 -2.38 -11.18
C PHE A 147 13.18 -2.25 -9.71
N ILE A 148 11.96 -2.67 -9.37
CA ILE A 148 11.49 -2.78 -7.99
C ILE A 148 10.93 -4.19 -7.78
N LYS A 149 11.42 -4.91 -6.77
CA LYS A 149 10.80 -6.17 -6.29
C LYS A 149 10.06 -5.89 -5.00
N SER A 150 8.84 -6.39 -4.85
CA SER A 150 8.15 -6.35 -3.56
C SER A 150 7.30 -7.59 -3.34
N GLU A 151 7.08 -7.93 -2.08
CA GLU A 151 6.28 -9.09 -1.69
C GLU A 151 5.68 -8.83 -0.30
N VAL A 152 4.48 -9.35 -0.10
CA VAL A 152 3.77 -9.36 1.18
C VAL A 152 3.47 -10.81 1.54
N ARG A 153 3.82 -11.18 2.76
CA ARG A 153 3.68 -12.52 3.33
C ARG A 153 3.10 -12.35 4.72
N ASP A 154 1.78 -12.41 4.82
CA ASP A 154 1.05 -12.16 6.05
C ASP A 154 1.38 -10.76 6.65
N LEU A 155 1.94 -10.72 7.86
CA LEU A 155 2.33 -9.55 8.62
C LEU A 155 3.75 -9.10 8.29
N PHE A 156 4.37 -9.73 7.30
CA PHE A 156 5.72 -9.47 6.84
C PHE A 156 5.68 -8.92 5.41
N GLY A 157 6.63 -8.06 5.07
CA GLY A 157 6.81 -7.67 3.68
C GLY A 157 8.23 -7.21 3.40
N SER A 158 8.56 -7.21 2.11
CA SER A 158 9.85 -6.72 1.62
C SER A 158 9.67 -5.81 0.41
N VAL A 159 10.56 -4.81 0.31
CA VAL A 159 10.77 -4.02 -0.91
C VAL A 159 12.25 -4.02 -1.21
N PHE A 160 12.59 -4.24 -2.47
CA PHE A 160 13.92 -4.04 -3.02
C PHE A 160 13.86 -3.05 -4.19
N CYS A 161 14.76 -2.07 -4.19
CA CYS A 161 14.89 -1.11 -5.27
C CYS A 161 16.27 -1.22 -5.95
N ASP A 162 16.26 -1.21 -7.28
CA ASP A 162 17.44 -1.09 -8.13
C ASP A 162 17.16 -0.07 -9.25
N PHE A 163 17.56 1.17 -9.00
CA PHE A 163 17.35 2.28 -9.94
C PHE A 163 18.54 2.44 -10.91
N SER A 164 19.33 1.37 -11.09
CA SER A 164 20.56 1.32 -11.88
C SER A 164 21.77 2.03 -11.22
N PRO A 165 23.01 1.78 -11.70
CA PRO A 165 24.25 2.21 -11.02
C PRO A 165 24.49 3.73 -10.93
N GLU A 166 23.81 4.54 -11.75
CA GLU A 166 23.98 5.99 -11.80
C GLU A 166 22.62 6.71 -11.80
N PHE A 167 21.88 6.59 -10.70
CA PHE A 167 20.62 7.31 -10.53
C PHE A 167 20.87 8.72 -9.95
N PRO A 168 20.47 9.81 -10.64
CA PRO A 168 20.57 11.16 -10.10
C PRO A 168 19.49 11.38 -9.04
N VAL A 169 19.88 11.90 -7.87
CA VAL A 169 18.92 12.27 -6.81
C VAL A 169 18.85 13.79 -6.69
N PHE A 170 17.65 14.34 -6.87
CA PHE A 170 17.38 15.77 -6.63
C PHE A 170 16.69 15.97 -5.29
N HIS A 171 17.23 16.91 -4.50
CA HIS A 171 16.62 17.38 -3.26
C HIS A 171 15.81 18.65 -3.55
N ASP A 172 14.52 18.64 -3.23
CA ASP A 172 13.70 19.85 -3.12
C ASP A 172 13.49 20.08 -1.61
N GLU A 173 14.31 20.93 -1.00
CA GLU A 173 13.91 21.62 0.24
C GLU A 173 13.55 23.06 -0.11
N ASP A 174 12.39 23.53 0.35
CA ASP A 174 11.97 24.92 0.13
C ASP A 174 12.96 25.87 0.83
N PRO A 175 13.67 26.75 0.11
CA PRO A 175 14.64 27.64 0.72
C PRO A 175 13.93 28.65 1.63
N HIS A 176 14.05 28.46 2.94
CA HIS A 176 13.64 29.45 3.93
C HIS A 176 14.59 30.64 3.89
N THR A 177 14.27 31.62 3.03
CA THR A 177 14.90 32.96 2.93
C THR A 177 16.41 32.97 2.62
N GLY A 178 16.74 32.86 1.33
CA GLY A 178 18.08 33.11 0.80
C GLY A 178 18.32 32.37 -0.51
N ILE A 179 19.10 32.93 -1.45
CA ILE A 179 19.53 32.21 -2.66
C ILE A 179 20.72 31.33 -2.28
N VAL A 180 20.43 30.08 -1.93
CA VAL A 180 21.42 29.00 -1.84
C VAL A 180 21.12 28.03 -2.98
N THR A 181 22.05 27.88 -3.93
CA THR A 181 21.91 26.91 -5.01
C THR A 181 22.59 25.62 -4.60
N GLN A 182 21.81 24.57 -4.36
CA GLN A 182 22.33 23.26 -4.01
C GLN A 182 23.15 22.65 -5.17
N VAL A 183 24.32 22.10 -4.85
CA VAL A 183 25.19 21.37 -5.78
C VAL A 183 24.79 19.89 -5.76
N ARG A 184 24.80 19.23 -6.94
CA ARG A 184 24.56 17.78 -7.12
C ARG A 184 25.24 16.95 -6.03
N GLN A 185 24.45 16.20 -5.27
CA GLN A 185 24.95 15.15 -4.35
C GLN A 185 25.31 13.87 -5.13
N PRO A 186 26.13 12.97 -4.56
CA PRO A 186 26.68 11.82 -5.28
C PRO A 186 25.58 10.88 -5.80
N ASN A 187 25.84 10.29 -6.97
CA ASN A 187 25.02 9.21 -7.53
C ASN A 187 24.92 8.07 -6.51
N VAL A 188 23.71 7.54 -6.33
CA VAL A 188 23.49 6.33 -5.56
C VAL A 188 23.75 5.13 -6.47
N ASN A 189 24.68 4.26 -6.08
CA ASN A 189 25.04 3.07 -6.87
C ASN A 189 24.32 1.83 -6.34
N PHE A 190 23.24 1.46 -7.01
CA PHE A 190 22.46 0.27 -6.67
C PHE A 190 23.19 -1.00 -7.09
N LYS A 191 23.25 -2.00 -6.19
CA LYS A 191 23.65 -3.38 -6.51
C LYS A 191 22.49 -4.10 -7.24
N PRO A 192 22.76 -4.98 -8.21
CA PRO A 192 21.74 -5.86 -8.78
C PRO A 192 21.21 -6.83 -7.72
N LEU A 193 19.97 -7.30 -7.89
CA LEU A 193 19.27 -8.14 -6.90
C LEU A 193 20.10 -9.37 -6.48
N ARG A 194 20.75 -10.05 -7.42
CA ARG A 194 21.57 -11.24 -7.14
C ARG A 194 22.76 -10.94 -6.22
N GLU A 195 23.38 -9.78 -6.41
CA GLU A 195 24.51 -9.34 -5.59
C GLU A 195 24.01 -8.84 -4.23
N ALA A 196 22.95 -8.03 -4.23
CA ALA A 196 22.34 -7.47 -3.04
C ALA A 196 21.75 -8.56 -2.10
N LEU A 197 21.26 -9.69 -2.62
CA LEU A 197 20.82 -10.81 -1.78
C LEU A 197 21.96 -11.53 -1.05
N ARG A 198 23.19 -11.44 -1.57
CA ARG A 198 24.38 -12.05 -0.95
C ARG A 198 25.07 -11.09 0.01
N ASP A 199 25.07 -9.82 -0.36
CA ASP A 199 25.67 -8.72 0.39
C ASP A 199 24.73 -7.50 0.35
N PRO A 200 23.70 -7.49 1.23
CA PRO A 200 22.69 -6.43 1.24
C PRO A 200 23.23 -5.08 1.72
N GLY A 201 24.45 -5.04 2.27
CA GLY A 201 24.98 -3.87 2.95
C GLY A 201 24.13 -3.49 4.17
N ASP A 202 24.00 -2.19 4.42
CA ASP A 202 23.18 -1.67 5.51
C ASP A 202 21.70 -1.81 5.16
N LEU A 203 20.96 -2.56 5.99
CA LEU A 203 19.52 -2.71 5.86
C LEU A 203 18.79 -1.49 6.42
N PHE A 204 17.77 -1.02 5.71
CA PHE A 204 16.97 0.11 6.16
C PHE A 204 16.19 -0.24 7.44
N LEU A 205 16.44 0.50 8.51
CA LEU A 205 15.76 0.35 9.80
C LEU A 205 14.48 1.19 9.82
N HIS A 206 13.33 0.53 9.76
CA HIS A 206 12.01 1.18 9.90
C HIS A 206 11.57 1.30 11.36
N ASP A 207 12.00 0.38 12.23
CA ASP A 207 11.69 0.35 13.65
C ASP A 207 12.98 0.10 14.44
N PHE A 208 13.42 1.13 15.18
CA PHE A 208 14.63 1.08 15.99
C PHE A 208 14.54 0.12 17.18
N SER A 209 13.33 -0.32 17.55
CA SER A 209 13.14 -1.34 18.60
C SER A 209 13.32 -2.78 18.09
N LYS A 210 13.38 -2.98 16.76
CA LYS A 210 13.43 -4.29 16.10
C LYS A 210 14.64 -4.46 15.19
N PHE A 211 15.80 -3.89 15.54
CA PHE A 211 16.99 -3.89 14.67
C PHE A 211 17.52 -5.29 14.29
N ASP A 212 17.20 -6.32 15.09
CA ASP A 212 17.58 -7.72 14.81
C ASP A 212 16.63 -8.41 13.81
N HIS A 213 15.46 -7.83 13.53
CA HIS A 213 14.46 -8.45 12.66
C HIS A 213 14.85 -8.34 11.18
N GLN A 214 15.38 -7.21 10.72
CA GLN A 214 15.62 -6.99 9.29
C GLN A 214 16.60 -8.01 8.70
N PRO A 215 17.76 -8.30 9.32
CA PRO A 215 18.65 -9.35 8.83
C PRO A 215 18.02 -10.74 8.89
N LEU A 216 17.19 -11.02 9.91
CA LEU A 216 16.50 -12.31 10.04
C LEU A 216 15.45 -12.50 8.94
N LEU A 217 14.67 -11.46 8.65
CA LEU A 217 13.68 -11.45 7.56
C LEU A 217 14.36 -11.57 6.20
N HIS A 218 15.53 -10.93 6.00
CA HIS A 218 16.33 -11.11 4.79
C HIS A 218 16.64 -12.58 4.50
N LEU A 219 16.96 -13.37 5.54
CA LEU A 219 17.15 -14.81 5.41
C LEU A 219 15.82 -15.57 5.25
N ALA A 220 14.78 -15.17 5.97
CA ALA A 220 13.47 -15.82 5.90
C ALA A 220 12.88 -15.77 4.48
N PHE A 221 12.92 -14.61 3.82
CA PHE A 221 12.45 -14.46 2.44
C PHE A 221 13.24 -15.35 1.46
N GLN A 222 14.56 -15.43 1.59
CA GLN A 222 15.38 -16.34 0.76
C GLN A 222 15.06 -17.82 1.01
N VAL A 223 14.82 -18.21 2.26
CA VAL A 223 14.42 -19.58 2.60
C VAL A 223 13.02 -19.90 2.08
N LEU A 224 12.12 -18.92 2.03
CA LEU A 224 10.80 -19.10 1.44
C LEU A 224 10.91 -19.47 -0.04
N ASP A 225 11.72 -18.74 -0.80
CA ASP A 225 11.96 -19.05 -2.21
C ASP A 225 12.52 -20.46 -2.39
N LYS A 226 13.50 -20.83 -1.56
CA LYS A 226 14.05 -22.20 -1.52
C LYS A 226 12.98 -23.25 -1.21
N PHE A 227 12.06 -22.95 -0.29
CA PHE A 227 10.99 -23.85 0.10
C PHE A 227 9.98 -24.08 -1.02
N ILE A 228 9.58 -23.01 -1.70
CA ILE A 228 8.67 -23.10 -2.84
C ILE A 228 9.32 -23.90 -3.98
N ILE A 229 10.61 -23.68 -4.26
CA ILE A 229 11.34 -24.43 -5.29
C ILE A 229 11.41 -25.93 -4.96
N GLU A 230 11.72 -26.29 -3.71
CA GLU A 230 11.88 -27.70 -3.31
C GLU A 230 10.55 -28.44 -3.24
N PHE A 231 9.50 -27.82 -2.68
CA PHE A 231 8.24 -28.49 -2.39
C PHE A 231 7.12 -28.19 -3.40
N GLY A 232 7.30 -27.19 -4.28
CA GLY A 232 6.27 -26.72 -5.21
C GLY A 232 5.06 -26.10 -4.51
N ARG A 233 5.20 -25.66 -3.26
CA ARG A 233 4.13 -25.05 -2.44
C ARG A 233 4.70 -24.18 -1.32
N PHE A 234 3.86 -23.30 -0.78
CA PHE A 234 4.15 -22.58 0.45
C PHE A 234 4.14 -23.51 1.68
N PRO A 235 4.83 -23.13 2.78
CA PRO A 235 4.60 -23.74 4.08
C PRO A 235 3.12 -23.63 4.49
N VAL A 236 2.56 -24.69 5.07
CA VAL A 236 1.14 -24.73 5.45
C VAL A 236 0.95 -24.16 6.86
N ALA A 237 -0.03 -23.25 7.00
CA ALA A 237 -0.40 -22.65 8.27
C ALA A 237 -0.70 -23.71 9.36
N GLY A 238 -0.10 -23.54 10.54
CA GLY A 238 -0.26 -24.46 11.68
C GLY A 238 0.38 -25.85 11.52
N LEU A 239 1.12 -26.13 10.44
CA LEU A 239 1.81 -27.41 10.26
C LEU A 239 3.25 -27.36 10.80
N GLU A 240 3.45 -27.93 11.99
CA GLU A 240 4.74 -27.86 12.71
C GLU A 240 5.93 -28.40 11.90
N ASN A 241 5.75 -29.45 11.10
CA ASN A 241 6.82 -30.01 10.28
C ASN A 241 7.36 -29.01 9.25
N ASP A 242 6.48 -28.26 8.60
CA ASP A 242 6.87 -27.24 7.63
C ASP A 242 7.60 -26.10 8.33
N ALA A 243 7.07 -25.61 9.46
CA ALA A 243 7.69 -24.55 10.24
C ALA A 243 9.09 -24.94 10.74
N GLN A 244 9.26 -26.15 11.27
CA GLN A 244 10.55 -26.66 11.73
C GLN A 244 11.55 -26.83 10.58
N LYS A 245 11.08 -27.32 9.42
CA LYS A 245 11.93 -27.43 8.23
C LYS A 245 12.39 -26.05 7.76
N PHE A 246 11.49 -25.08 7.70
CA PHE A 246 11.78 -23.69 7.35
C PHE A 246 12.83 -23.09 8.29
N ILE A 247 12.63 -23.20 9.62
CA ILE A 247 13.57 -22.70 10.64
C ILE A 247 14.94 -23.37 10.49
N SER A 248 14.98 -24.69 10.26
CA SER A 248 16.24 -25.41 10.09
C SER A 248 17.06 -24.87 8.92
N TRP A 249 16.40 -24.51 7.82
CA TRP A 249 17.07 -23.94 6.66
C TRP A 249 17.54 -22.51 6.87
N VAL A 250 16.79 -21.68 7.62
CA VAL A 250 17.28 -20.34 8.01
C VAL A 250 18.54 -20.47 8.85
N ILE A 251 18.55 -21.39 9.81
CA ILE A 251 19.73 -21.67 10.65
C ILE A 251 20.91 -22.17 9.81
N GLU A 252 20.66 -23.02 8.81
CA GLU A 252 21.69 -23.51 7.88
C GLU A 252 22.29 -22.36 7.05
N ILE A 253 21.47 -21.50 6.44
CA ILE A 253 21.95 -20.35 5.67
C ILE A 253 22.75 -19.41 6.58
N ASN A 254 22.23 -19.08 7.77
CA ASN A 254 22.93 -18.21 8.72
C ASN A 254 24.32 -18.75 9.12
N LYS A 255 24.50 -20.08 9.21
CA LYS A 255 25.81 -20.70 9.49
C LYS A 255 26.82 -20.53 8.36
N THR A 256 26.35 -20.35 7.12
CA THR A 256 27.21 -20.17 5.94
C THR A 256 27.67 -18.72 5.74
N LEU A 257 27.04 -17.76 6.43
CA LEU A 257 27.41 -16.35 6.38
C LEU A 257 28.73 -16.12 7.14
N SER A 258 29.66 -15.40 6.51
CA SER A 258 30.88 -14.92 7.14
C SER A 258 30.61 -13.63 7.92
N ASP A 259 30.34 -12.56 7.20
CA ASP A 259 29.94 -11.25 7.74
C ASP A 259 28.41 -11.17 7.73
N GLY A 260 27.81 -10.59 8.78
CA GLY A 260 26.34 -10.50 8.93
C GLY A 260 25.66 -11.75 9.52
N LYS A 261 26.44 -12.70 10.05
CA LYS A 261 25.91 -13.83 10.81
C LYS A 261 25.15 -13.36 12.05
N LEU A 262 23.92 -13.81 12.20
CA LEU A 262 23.08 -13.51 13.36
C LEU A 262 23.49 -14.39 14.55
N GLU A 263 23.72 -13.74 15.70
CA GLU A 263 24.02 -14.43 16.95
C GLU A 263 22.78 -15.10 17.55
N ALA A 264 21.65 -14.40 17.52
CA ALA A 264 20.36 -14.89 17.97
C ALA A 264 19.41 -15.04 16.78
N ILE A 265 18.71 -16.18 16.72
CA ILE A 265 17.67 -16.45 15.73
C ILE A 265 16.35 -16.58 16.48
N ASP A 266 15.45 -15.63 16.28
CA ASP A 266 14.10 -15.72 16.81
C ASP A 266 13.28 -16.76 16.03
N GLN A 267 13.20 -17.95 16.60
CA GLN A 267 12.42 -19.04 16.01
C GLN A 267 10.91 -18.76 16.04
N ASN A 268 10.40 -17.98 16.99
CA ASN A 268 8.98 -17.68 17.05
C ASN A 268 8.58 -16.76 15.90
N LEU A 269 9.38 -15.74 15.61
CA LEU A 269 9.20 -14.90 14.42
C LEU A 269 9.18 -15.74 13.15
N LEU A 270 10.13 -16.68 13.00
CA LEU A 270 10.19 -17.58 11.85
C LEU A 270 9.01 -18.56 11.77
N ARG A 271 8.47 -19.02 12.90
CA ARG A 271 7.24 -19.84 12.93
C ARG A 271 6.05 -19.05 12.40
N HIS A 272 5.90 -17.80 12.82
CA HIS A 272 4.83 -16.93 12.32
C HIS A 272 5.00 -16.63 10.84
N PHE A 273 6.23 -16.31 10.40
CA PHE A 273 6.55 -16.12 8.99
C PHE A 273 6.17 -17.34 8.14
N ALA A 274 6.61 -18.53 8.54
CA ALA A 274 6.30 -19.76 7.82
C ALA A 274 4.77 -20.02 7.81
N SER A 275 4.09 -19.87 8.95
CA SER A 275 2.65 -20.11 9.04
C SER A 275 1.83 -19.17 8.15
N GLY A 276 2.22 -17.90 8.06
CA GLY A 276 1.55 -16.87 7.26
C GLY A 276 2.06 -16.77 5.82
N ALA A 277 3.05 -17.56 5.40
CA ALA A 277 3.78 -17.33 4.16
C ALA A 277 2.91 -17.28 2.89
N ARG A 278 1.77 -17.99 2.85
CA ARG A 278 0.86 -17.94 1.69
C ARG A 278 -0.10 -16.74 1.72
N ALA A 279 -0.31 -16.13 2.88
CA ALA A 279 -1.33 -15.11 3.04
C ALA A 279 -0.87 -13.76 2.48
N VAL A 280 -1.76 -13.05 1.80
CA VAL A 280 -1.57 -11.65 1.42
C VAL A 280 -2.68 -10.85 2.10
N LEU A 281 -2.35 -10.22 3.22
CA LEU A 281 -3.32 -9.42 3.97
C LEU A 281 -3.49 -8.05 3.32
N ASN A 282 -4.73 -7.66 3.04
CA ASN A 282 -5.02 -6.40 2.38
C ASN A 282 -4.45 -5.15 3.09
N PRO A 283 -4.45 -5.03 4.44
CA PRO A 283 -3.77 -3.90 5.10
C PRO A 283 -2.27 -3.82 4.80
N MET A 284 -1.58 -4.96 4.72
CA MET A 284 -0.15 -5.02 4.39
C MET A 284 0.09 -4.74 2.91
N ALA A 285 -0.75 -5.30 2.03
CA ALA A 285 -0.77 -5.00 0.60
C ALA A 285 -0.98 -3.50 0.34
N ALA A 286 -1.90 -2.87 1.05
CA ALA A 286 -2.12 -1.42 0.97
C ALA A 286 -0.82 -0.69 1.36
N MET A 287 -0.23 -0.98 2.52
CA MET A 287 1.02 -0.35 2.96
C MET A 287 2.12 -0.39 1.90
N PHE A 288 2.43 -1.60 1.46
CA PHE A 288 3.51 -1.86 0.53
C PHE A 288 3.18 -1.34 -0.86
N GLY A 289 1.91 -1.38 -1.28
CA GLY A 289 1.48 -0.77 -2.53
C GLY A 289 1.63 0.75 -2.53
N GLY A 290 1.45 1.41 -1.38
CA GLY A 290 1.76 2.83 -1.19
C GLY A 290 3.26 3.13 -1.25
N ILE A 291 4.07 2.33 -0.54
CA ILE A 291 5.54 2.46 -0.54
C ILE A 291 6.09 2.28 -1.97
N VAL A 292 5.74 1.16 -2.61
CA VAL A 292 6.20 0.83 -3.98
C VAL A 292 5.68 1.86 -4.99
N GLY A 293 4.42 2.29 -4.89
CA GLY A 293 3.88 3.35 -5.72
C GLY A 293 4.69 4.64 -5.61
N GLN A 294 5.08 5.01 -4.39
CA GLN A 294 5.94 6.17 -4.15
C GLN A 294 7.37 5.98 -4.69
N GLU A 295 7.95 4.77 -4.58
CA GLU A 295 9.26 4.46 -5.18
C GLU A 295 9.22 4.56 -6.71
N VAL A 296 8.15 4.12 -7.36
CA VAL A 296 7.96 4.32 -8.81
C VAL A 296 7.86 5.80 -9.17
N VAL A 297 7.19 6.62 -8.35
CA VAL A 297 7.16 8.08 -8.56
C VAL A 297 8.57 8.68 -8.46
N LYS A 298 9.34 8.28 -7.45
CA LYS A 298 10.74 8.75 -7.27
C LYS A 298 11.59 8.33 -8.47
N ALA A 299 11.47 7.09 -8.90
CA ALA A 299 12.10 6.53 -10.09
C ALA A 299 11.81 7.34 -11.36
N CYS A 300 10.53 7.62 -11.62
CA CYS A 300 10.09 8.32 -12.83
C CYS A 300 10.38 9.83 -12.78
N SER A 301 10.38 10.45 -11.59
CA SER A 301 10.57 11.90 -11.43
C SER A 301 11.99 12.34 -11.11
N GLU A 302 12.87 11.43 -10.69
CA GLU A 302 14.21 11.70 -10.14
C GLU A 302 14.19 12.59 -8.88
N LYS A 303 13.02 12.76 -8.24
CA LYS A 303 12.85 13.55 -7.03
C LYS A 303 12.80 12.68 -5.78
N CYS A 304 13.28 13.25 -4.67
CA CYS A 304 13.38 12.62 -3.35
C CYS A 304 14.39 11.46 -3.30
N HIS A 305 14.75 11.05 -2.08
CA HIS A 305 15.69 9.95 -1.88
C HIS A 305 14.98 8.60 -2.10
N PRO A 306 15.46 7.76 -3.02
CA PRO A 306 14.93 6.41 -3.20
C PRO A 306 15.25 5.53 -1.99
N LEU A 307 14.46 4.48 -1.80
CA LEU A 307 14.81 3.40 -0.88
C LEU A 307 16.12 2.75 -1.36
N PHE A 308 17.11 2.63 -0.48
CA PHE A 308 18.39 2.02 -0.78
C PHE A 308 18.76 0.95 0.26
N GLN A 309 18.80 -0.34 -0.05
CA GLN A 309 18.15 -0.99 -1.21
C GLN A 309 17.04 -1.95 -0.78
N PHE A 310 17.12 -2.51 0.42
CA PHE A 310 16.11 -3.37 1.01
C PHE A 310 15.39 -2.68 2.17
N LEU A 311 14.07 -2.82 2.17
CA LEU A 311 13.20 -2.60 3.30
C LEU A 311 12.58 -3.94 3.69
N TYR A 312 12.75 -4.34 4.94
CA TYR A 312 11.98 -5.41 5.56
C TYR A 312 11.09 -4.80 6.64
N PHE A 313 9.85 -5.25 6.71
CA PHE A 313 8.89 -4.81 7.71
C PHE A 313 8.15 -6.01 8.28
N ASP A 314 7.85 -5.95 9.57
CA ASP A 314 6.90 -6.82 10.22
C ASP A 314 5.98 -6.06 11.17
N SER A 315 4.74 -6.52 11.26
CA SER A 315 3.77 -6.10 12.27
C SER A 315 3.40 -7.28 13.15
N ILE A 316 4.41 -8.00 13.68
CA ILE A 316 4.20 -9.24 14.43
C ILE A 316 3.34 -9.07 15.69
N GLU A 317 3.32 -7.85 16.26
CA GLU A 317 2.43 -7.46 17.35
C GLU A 317 0.96 -7.60 16.97
N SER A 318 0.66 -7.80 15.68
CA SER A 318 -0.67 -8.06 15.16
C SER A 318 -1.17 -9.49 15.32
N VAL A 319 -0.28 -10.42 15.61
CA VAL A 319 -0.68 -11.79 15.92
C VAL A 319 -1.40 -11.83 17.28
N PRO A 320 -2.45 -12.68 17.44
CA PRO A 320 -3.10 -12.86 18.73
C PRO A 320 -2.12 -13.32 19.80
N THR A 321 -2.24 -12.75 21.00
CA THR A 321 -1.35 -13.07 22.13
C THR A 321 -1.54 -14.50 22.67
N GLN A 322 -2.68 -15.13 22.39
CA GLN A 322 -2.95 -16.51 22.74
C GLN A 322 -2.64 -17.43 21.55
N PRO A 323 -1.99 -18.59 21.76
CA PRO A 323 -1.74 -19.55 20.70
C PRO A 323 -3.04 -19.96 20.01
N LEU A 324 -3.07 -19.86 18.69
CA LEU A 324 -4.19 -20.31 17.88
C LEU A 324 -4.17 -21.84 17.79
N HIS A 325 -5.34 -22.46 17.93
CA HIS A 325 -5.45 -23.90 17.73
C HIS A 325 -5.33 -24.21 16.23
N PRO A 326 -4.60 -25.26 15.79
CA PRO A 326 -4.44 -25.55 14.36
C PRO A 326 -5.74 -25.74 13.59
N SER A 327 -6.84 -26.11 14.25
CA SER A 327 -8.17 -26.16 13.60
C SER A 327 -8.72 -24.79 13.22
N ASP A 328 -8.35 -23.74 13.97
CA ASP A 328 -8.84 -22.38 13.74
C ASP A 328 -8.18 -21.75 12.50
N LEU A 329 -7.02 -22.27 12.07
CA LEU A 329 -6.25 -21.82 10.91
C LEU A 329 -6.65 -22.54 9.60
N LYS A 330 -7.54 -23.53 9.68
CA LYS A 330 -7.93 -24.31 8.49
C LYS A 330 -8.76 -23.44 7.54
N PRO A 331 -8.51 -23.52 6.22
CA PRO A 331 -9.35 -22.87 5.23
C PRO A 331 -10.81 -23.31 5.39
N LEU A 332 -11.74 -22.36 5.28
CA LEU A 332 -13.18 -22.60 5.36
C LEU A 332 -13.84 -22.57 3.98
N ASN A 333 -13.04 -22.47 2.92
CA ASN A 333 -13.51 -22.21 1.56
C ASN A 333 -14.31 -20.90 1.51
N SER A 334 -13.69 -19.86 2.04
CA SER A 334 -14.25 -18.51 2.16
C SER A 334 -13.31 -17.46 1.59
N HIS A 335 -13.81 -16.25 1.35
CA HIS A 335 -13.02 -15.11 0.88
C HIS A 335 -11.94 -14.69 1.88
N TYR A 336 -12.02 -15.17 3.11
CA TYR A 336 -11.17 -14.75 4.21
C TYR A 336 -10.15 -15.83 4.58
N ASP A 337 -10.00 -16.89 3.78
CA ASP A 337 -9.15 -18.03 4.12
C ASP A 337 -7.67 -17.63 4.35
N ALA A 338 -7.15 -16.64 3.60
CA ALA A 338 -5.80 -16.14 3.86
C ALA A 338 -5.73 -15.42 5.22
N GLN A 339 -6.72 -14.59 5.54
CA GLN A 339 -6.81 -13.90 6.84
C GLN A 339 -7.01 -14.89 8.01
N ILE A 340 -7.80 -15.94 7.81
CA ILE A 340 -8.04 -17.03 8.77
C ILE A 340 -6.76 -17.82 9.03
N SER A 341 -5.93 -18.05 8.01
CA SER A 341 -4.66 -18.78 8.17
C SER A 341 -3.65 -18.08 9.08
N VAL A 342 -3.89 -16.78 9.36
CA VAL A 342 -3.06 -15.93 10.20
C VAL A 342 -3.70 -15.73 11.57
N PHE A 343 -4.94 -15.19 11.58
CA PHE A 343 -5.59 -14.76 12.81
C PHE A 343 -6.55 -15.80 13.38
N GLY A 344 -6.91 -16.82 12.60
CA GLY A 344 -7.88 -17.84 12.96
C GLY A 344 -9.33 -17.44 12.73
N SER A 345 -10.18 -18.45 12.54
CA SER A 345 -11.61 -18.29 12.23
C SER A 345 -12.42 -17.57 13.32
N LYS A 346 -12.00 -17.69 14.58
CA LYS A 346 -12.64 -16.96 15.70
C LYS A 346 -12.46 -15.45 15.57
N ILE A 347 -11.29 -15.02 15.11
CA ILE A 347 -11.00 -13.59 14.92
C ILE A 347 -11.73 -13.06 13.71
N GLN A 348 -11.75 -13.83 12.62
CA GLN A 348 -12.59 -13.51 11.47
C GLN A 348 -14.04 -13.28 11.89
N LYS A 349 -14.57 -14.16 12.74
CA LYS A 349 -15.95 -14.02 13.23
C LYS A 349 -16.16 -12.74 14.05
N ASN A 350 -15.20 -12.38 14.90
CA ASN A 350 -15.28 -11.14 15.67
C ASN A 350 -15.25 -9.90 14.76
N LEU A 351 -14.45 -9.92 13.68
CA LEU A 351 -14.44 -8.86 12.66
C LEU A 351 -15.80 -8.72 11.97
N GLU A 352 -16.39 -9.84 11.55
CA GLU A 352 -17.72 -9.86 10.92
C GLU A 352 -18.80 -9.28 11.83
N ASP A 353 -18.73 -9.54 13.14
CA ASP A 353 -19.74 -9.13 14.11
C ASP A 353 -19.52 -7.69 14.65
N ALA A 354 -18.45 -7.01 14.21
CA ALA A 354 -18.08 -5.70 14.71
C ALA A 354 -19.05 -4.58 14.31
N LYS A 355 -19.20 -3.60 15.20
CA LYS A 355 -19.96 -2.36 15.00
C LYS A 355 -19.00 -1.17 14.94
N VAL A 356 -18.74 -0.70 13.73
CA VAL A 356 -17.71 0.31 13.44
C VAL A 356 -18.36 1.62 13.02
N PHE A 357 -17.82 2.74 13.52
CA PHE A 357 -18.18 4.07 13.05
C PHE A 357 -16.99 4.78 12.42
N ILE A 358 -17.08 5.13 11.14
CA ILE A 358 -16.10 5.93 10.41
C ILE A 358 -16.58 7.38 10.31
N VAL A 359 -15.74 8.31 10.76
CA VAL A 359 -15.98 9.75 10.65
C VAL A 359 -15.11 10.31 9.54
N GLY A 360 -15.72 10.65 8.41
CA GLY A 360 -15.07 11.11 7.19
C GLY A 360 -15.01 10.02 6.11
N SER A 361 -15.32 10.40 4.88
CA SER A 361 -15.27 9.53 3.69
C SER A 361 -14.40 10.11 2.57
N GLY A 362 -13.45 10.98 2.95
CA GLY A 362 -12.41 11.50 2.05
C GLY A 362 -11.35 10.46 1.69
N ALA A 363 -10.11 10.90 1.45
CA ALA A 363 -9.04 10.02 0.99
C ALA A 363 -8.79 8.84 1.94
N LEU A 364 -8.58 9.14 3.23
CA LEU A 364 -8.40 8.11 4.27
C LEU A 364 -9.64 7.23 4.43
N GLY A 365 -10.83 7.83 4.41
CA GLY A 365 -12.09 7.11 4.59
C GLY A 365 -12.34 6.09 3.48
N CYS A 366 -12.00 6.41 2.23
CA CYS A 366 -12.07 5.47 1.11
C CYS A 366 -11.17 4.25 1.32
N GLU A 367 -9.93 4.49 1.71
CA GLU A 367 -8.95 3.43 1.95
C GLU A 367 -9.35 2.56 3.15
N PHE A 368 -9.86 3.17 4.23
CA PHE A 368 -10.39 2.42 5.37
C PHE A 368 -11.60 1.56 4.99
N LEU A 369 -12.57 2.12 4.26
CA LEU A 369 -13.75 1.39 3.81
C LEU A 369 -13.39 0.19 2.93
N LYS A 370 -12.46 0.36 1.98
CA LYS A 370 -11.90 -0.74 1.19
C LYS A 370 -11.29 -1.80 2.09
N ASN A 371 -10.46 -1.39 3.06
CA ASN A 371 -9.85 -2.34 4.00
C ASN A 371 -10.90 -3.11 4.80
N LEU A 372 -11.91 -2.45 5.36
CA LEU A 372 -13.00 -3.13 6.08
C LEU A 372 -13.75 -4.12 5.20
N ALA A 373 -14.05 -3.73 3.96
CA ALA A 373 -14.76 -4.58 3.01
C ALA A 373 -13.97 -5.85 2.69
N VAL A 374 -12.69 -5.72 2.33
CA VAL A 374 -11.84 -6.89 2.00
C VAL A 374 -11.60 -7.77 3.23
N MET A 375 -11.44 -7.17 4.42
CA MET A 375 -11.26 -7.92 5.67
C MET A 375 -12.55 -8.62 6.15
N GLY A 376 -13.70 -8.35 5.54
CA GLY A 376 -15.00 -8.89 5.96
C GLY A 376 -15.52 -8.29 7.27
N ALA A 377 -15.01 -7.13 7.67
CA ALA A 377 -15.47 -6.47 8.89
C ALA A 377 -16.91 -5.99 8.73
N CYS A 378 -17.70 -6.03 9.80
CA CYS A 378 -19.11 -5.62 9.79
C CYS A 378 -19.98 -6.41 8.81
N GLY A 379 -19.71 -7.71 8.67
CA GLY A 379 -20.52 -8.66 7.91
C GLY A 379 -21.95 -8.80 8.45
N LYS A 380 -22.61 -9.95 8.21
CA LYS A 380 -24.08 -10.08 8.38
C LYS A 380 -24.65 -9.71 9.76
N GLN A 381 -23.87 -9.81 10.84
CA GLN A 381 -24.33 -9.49 12.20
C GLN A 381 -23.68 -8.21 12.78
N GLY A 382 -22.71 -7.63 12.07
CA GLY A 382 -22.08 -6.38 12.45
C GLY A 382 -22.86 -5.15 11.97
N LYS A 383 -22.25 -3.98 12.11
CA LYS A 383 -22.80 -2.72 11.60
C LYS A 383 -21.69 -1.77 11.22
N LEU A 384 -21.73 -1.22 10.01
CA LEU A 384 -20.78 -0.20 9.56
C LEU A 384 -21.53 1.11 9.37
N ILE A 385 -21.13 2.15 10.10
CA ILE A 385 -21.70 3.49 9.93
C ILE A 385 -20.59 4.37 9.39
N VAL A 386 -20.84 5.06 8.28
CA VAL A 386 -19.92 6.07 7.73
C VAL A 386 -20.65 7.40 7.63
N THR A 387 -20.03 8.46 8.15
CA THR A 387 -20.60 9.81 8.05
C THR A 387 -19.62 10.79 7.44
N ASP A 388 -20.14 11.70 6.62
CA ASP A 388 -19.37 12.80 6.04
C ASP A 388 -20.29 14.00 5.82
N GLY A 389 -19.93 15.14 6.42
CA GLY A 389 -20.74 16.36 6.33
C GLY A 389 -20.49 17.18 5.07
N ASP A 390 -19.51 16.80 4.25
CA ASP A 390 -19.15 17.57 3.06
C ASP A 390 -19.99 17.18 1.85
N VAL A 391 -20.52 18.19 1.16
CA VAL A 391 -21.20 18.04 -0.13
C VAL A 391 -20.38 18.74 -1.22
N GLY A 392 -20.04 18.04 -2.30
CA GLY A 392 -19.78 18.69 -3.59
C GLY A 392 -18.34 19.04 -4.01
N LYS A 393 -17.29 18.45 -3.43
CA LYS A 393 -15.96 18.38 -4.05
C LYS A 393 -15.29 17.04 -3.75
N CYS A 394 -15.72 15.98 -4.43
CA CYS A 394 -14.98 14.72 -4.45
C CYS A 394 -13.71 14.92 -5.29
N ASN A 395 -12.58 14.40 -4.83
CA ASN A 395 -11.32 14.45 -5.56
C ASN A 395 -10.94 13.03 -6.01
N PRO A 396 -11.26 12.63 -7.25
CA PRO A 396 -10.98 11.27 -7.73
C PRO A 396 -9.49 10.91 -7.69
N SER A 397 -8.58 11.89 -7.70
CA SER A 397 -7.13 11.64 -7.69
C SER A 397 -6.61 11.02 -6.39
N ASN A 398 -7.35 11.14 -5.28
CA ASN A 398 -7.01 10.51 -4.00
C ASN A 398 -8.19 9.87 -3.27
N GLN A 399 -9.36 9.79 -3.91
CA GLN A 399 -10.57 9.14 -3.41
C GLN A 399 -11.06 8.14 -4.46
N PHE A 400 -10.37 7.00 -4.55
CA PHE A 400 -10.51 6.07 -5.67
C PHE A 400 -11.89 5.38 -5.77
N LEU A 401 -12.67 5.38 -4.69
CA LEU A 401 -14.05 4.88 -4.69
C LEU A 401 -15.01 5.79 -5.49
N PHE A 402 -14.58 7.00 -5.84
CA PHE A 402 -15.36 7.96 -6.61
C PHE A 402 -15.01 7.89 -8.09
N ARG A 403 -16.04 8.08 -8.92
CA ARG A 403 -15.93 8.24 -10.38
C ARG A 403 -16.41 9.62 -10.77
N ASP A 404 -16.03 10.10 -11.96
CA ASP A 404 -16.44 11.43 -12.45
C ASP A 404 -17.96 11.64 -12.44
N GLN A 405 -18.71 10.57 -12.67
CA GLN A 405 -20.17 10.57 -12.69
C GLN A 405 -20.79 10.79 -11.29
N ASN A 406 -20.00 10.60 -10.22
CA ASN A 406 -20.47 10.62 -8.83
C ASN A 406 -20.03 11.90 -8.07
N ILE A 407 -19.36 12.86 -8.73
CA ILE A 407 -18.77 14.06 -8.10
C ILE A 407 -19.81 14.92 -7.36
N ALA A 408 -21.07 14.91 -7.82
CA ALA A 408 -22.17 15.68 -7.24
C ALA A 408 -23.00 14.92 -6.19
N LEU A 409 -22.69 13.64 -5.92
CA LEU A 409 -23.39 12.82 -4.95
C LEU A 409 -22.75 12.93 -3.56
N GLY A 410 -23.49 12.56 -2.51
CA GLY A 410 -22.96 12.58 -1.14
C GLY A 410 -21.80 11.61 -0.95
N LYS A 411 -20.70 12.10 -0.37
CA LYS A 411 -19.45 11.35 -0.26
C LYS A 411 -19.62 10.00 0.41
N SER A 412 -20.23 10.00 1.59
CA SER A 412 -20.45 8.80 2.40
C SER A 412 -21.31 7.76 1.68
N SER A 413 -22.35 8.18 0.97
CA SER A 413 -23.25 7.28 0.23
C SER A 413 -22.57 6.59 -0.94
N VAL A 414 -21.75 7.33 -1.70
CA VAL A 414 -20.97 6.77 -2.83
C VAL A 414 -19.91 5.81 -2.31
N ALA A 415 -19.14 6.22 -1.29
CA ALA A 415 -18.09 5.39 -0.71
C ALA A 415 -18.65 4.09 -0.11
N ALA A 416 -19.80 4.17 0.58
CA ALA A 416 -20.51 3.01 1.10
C ALA A 416 -20.96 2.06 -0.01
N SER A 417 -21.54 2.60 -1.09
CA SER A 417 -21.99 1.79 -2.24
C SER A 417 -20.80 1.10 -2.93
N ALA A 418 -19.66 1.78 -3.06
CA ALA A 418 -18.46 1.18 -3.62
C ALA A 418 -17.87 0.07 -2.72
N ALA A 419 -17.87 0.26 -1.39
CA ALA A 419 -17.47 -0.78 -0.44
C ALA A 419 -18.37 -2.03 -0.53
N CYS A 420 -19.67 -1.82 -0.74
CA CYS A 420 -20.64 -2.91 -0.97
C CYS A 420 -20.41 -3.68 -2.27
N LEU A 421 -19.84 -3.05 -3.30
CA LEU A 421 -19.45 -3.76 -4.53
C LEU A 421 -18.23 -4.66 -4.28
N ILE A 422 -17.27 -4.20 -3.46
CA ILE A 422 -16.11 -5.00 -3.06
C ILE A 422 -16.55 -6.20 -2.20
N ASN A 423 -17.45 -5.97 -1.24
CA ASN A 423 -17.98 -7.04 -0.40
C ASN A 423 -19.51 -6.93 -0.26
N PRO A 424 -20.28 -7.72 -1.03
CA PRO A 424 -21.74 -7.71 -0.99
C PRO A 424 -22.34 -8.06 0.38
N SER A 425 -21.58 -8.70 1.28
CA SER A 425 -22.06 -9.02 2.63
C SER A 425 -22.31 -7.77 3.50
N LEU A 426 -21.76 -6.61 3.11
CA LEU A 426 -21.98 -5.32 3.76
C LEU A 426 -23.35 -4.68 3.44
N ASN A 427 -24.00 -5.06 2.34
CA ASN A 427 -25.17 -4.37 1.78
C ASN A 427 -26.31 -4.14 2.78
N LEU A 428 -26.50 -5.05 3.73
CA LEU A 428 -27.59 -4.98 4.71
C LEU A 428 -27.22 -4.19 5.97
N ASN A 429 -25.93 -3.90 6.19
CA ASN A 429 -25.41 -3.45 7.47
C ASN A 429 -24.59 -2.15 7.39
N ILE A 430 -24.43 -1.57 6.20
CA ILE A 430 -23.82 -0.26 6.03
C ILE A 430 -24.86 0.86 6.09
N GLU A 431 -24.58 1.88 6.90
CA GLU A 431 -25.38 3.09 7.02
C GLU A 431 -24.52 4.30 6.65
N ALA A 432 -24.92 5.01 5.60
CA ALA A 432 -24.20 6.19 5.12
C ALA A 432 -24.96 7.48 5.49
N LEU A 433 -24.34 8.31 6.32
CA LEU A 433 -24.90 9.56 6.81
C LEU A 433 -24.19 10.75 6.15
N GLN A 434 -24.95 11.79 5.81
CA GLN A 434 -24.41 13.04 5.23
C GLN A 434 -24.39 14.15 6.28
N ILE A 435 -23.88 13.84 7.47
CA ILE A 435 -23.99 14.68 8.66
C ILE A 435 -22.60 14.90 9.25
N ARG A 436 -22.24 16.15 9.52
CA ARG A 436 -20.97 16.46 10.18
C ARG A 436 -21.07 16.09 11.67
N THR A 437 -20.07 15.40 12.19
CA THR A 437 -20.02 14.96 13.59
C THR A 437 -19.61 16.13 14.50
N ILE A 438 -20.59 16.92 14.94
CA ILE A 438 -20.41 18.09 15.82
C ILE A 438 -21.46 18.13 16.93
N SER A 439 -21.29 19.03 17.90
CA SER A 439 -22.20 19.16 19.06
C SER A 439 -23.66 19.45 18.68
N LEU A 440 -23.91 20.06 17.51
CA LEU A 440 -25.26 20.33 17.00
C LEU A 440 -25.99 19.08 16.46
N THR A 441 -25.28 17.96 16.31
CA THR A 441 -25.80 16.73 15.69
C THR A 441 -25.97 15.59 16.69
N GLU A 442 -25.97 15.91 17.99
CA GLU A 442 -26.10 14.92 19.07
C GLU A 442 -27.48 14.24 19.13
N GLU A 443 -28.51 14.80 18.50
CA GLU A 443 -29.79 14.10 18.33
C GLU A 443 -29.62 12.85 17.44
N THR A 444 -28.82 12.95 16.38
CA THR A 444 -28.47 11.82 15.52
C THR A 444 -27.45 10.92 16.19
N PHE A 445 -26.35 11.49 16.71
CA PHE A 445 -25.28 10.77 17.39
C PHE A 445 -25.51 10.77 18.92
N HIS A 446 -26.66 10.24 19.32
CA HIS A 446 -27.13 10.24 20.70
C HIS A 446 -26.45 9.16 21.55
N TYR A 447 -26.77 9.09 22.84
CA TYR A 447 -26.11 8.21 23.82
C TYR A 447 -26.05 6.74 23.37
N THR A 448 -27.19 6.15 22.99
CA THR A 448 -27.25 4.72 22.59
C THR A 448 -26.48 4.44 21.31
N PHE A 449 -26.45 5.39 20.37
CA PHE A 449 -25.60 5.29 19.17
C PHE A 449 -24.14 5.06 19.57
N TRP A 450 -23.58 5.90 20.45
CA TRP A 450 -22.18 5.75 20.85
C TRP A 450 -21.97 4.49 21.68
N GLU A 451 -22.85 4.18 22.63
CA GLU A 451 -22.74 3.02 23.51
C GLU A 451 -22.69 1.69 22.73
N ASP A 452 -23.43 1.59 21.63
CA ASP A 452 -23.51 0.36 20.82
C ASP A 452 -22.25 0.07 19.99
N LEU A 453 -21.34 1.04 19.82
CA LEU A 453 -20.14 0.87 18.98
C LEU A 453 -19.05 0.02 19.65
N ASP A 454 -18.31 -0.70 18.82
CA ASP A 454 -17.08 -1.41 19.18
C ASP A 454 -15.85 -0.51 19.03
N VAL A 455 -15.77 0.24 17.93
CA VAL A 455 -14.61 1.06 17.58
C VAL A 455 -15.02 2.23 16.67
N VAL A 456 -14.29 3.33 16.81
CA VAL A 456 -14.44 4.54 15.99
C VAL A 456 -13.16 4.76 15.19
N ILE A 457 -13.30 5.13 13.92
CA ILE A 457 -12.18 5.45 13.02
C ILE A 457 -12.33 6.88 12.54
N ASN A 458 -11.32 7.70 12.80
CA ASN A 458 -11.24 9.05 12.28
C ASN A 458 -10.54 9.08 10.92
N ALA A 459 -11.21 9.73 9.97
CA ALA A 459 -10.74 10.01 8.61
C ALA A 459 -11.03 11.47 8.22
N VAL A 460 -10.89 12.37 9.20
CA VAL A 460 -11.13 13.80 9.07
C VAL A 460 -9.84 14.57 8.81
N ASP A 461 -9.96 15.74 8.19
CA ASP A 461 -8.85 16.57 7.72
C ASP A 461 -8.57 17.80 8.61
N ASN A 462 -9.36 18.01 9.67
CA ASN A 462 -9.26 19.17 10.53
C ASN A 462 -9.20 18.79 12.02
N VAL A 463 -8.39 19.55 12.77
CA VAL A 463 -8.10 19.29 14.18
C VAL A 463 -9.36 19.40 15.07
N ASN A 464 -10.30 20.29 14.73
CA ASN A 464 -11.51 20.49 15.54
C ASN A 464 -12.41 19.24 15.55
N ASP A 465 -12.61 18.62 14.39
CA ASP A 465 -13.41 17.40 14.29
C ASP A 465 -12.69 16.22 14.97
N ARG A 466 -11.35 16.13 14.84
CA ARG A 466 -10.53 15.13 15.58
C ARG A 466 -10.73 15.26 17.09
N LEU A 467 -10.62 16.47 17.63
CA LEU A 467 -10.80 16.74 19.05
C LEU A 467 -12.22 16.42 19.53
N TYR A 468 -13.24 16.77 18.75
CA TYR A 468 -14.62 16.47 19.10
C TYR A 468 -14.87 14.96 19.19
N VAL A 469 -14.49 14.20 18.16
CA VAL A 469 -14.65 12.74 18.16
C VAL A 469 -13.79 12.10 19.25
N GLY A 470 -12.57 12.59 19.44
CA GLY A 470 -11.68 12.14 20.52
C GLY A 470 -12.31 12.30 21.90
N ARG A 471 -12.97 13.43 22.18
CA ARG A 471 -13.69 13.65 23.45
C ARG A 471 -14.91 12.75 23.60
N LYS A 472 -15.65 12.49 22.53
CA LYS A 472 -16.78 11.53 22.55
C LYS A 472 -16.28 10.11 22.83
N CYS A 473 -15.21 9.68 22.16
CA CYS A 473 -14.60 8.37 22.40
C CYS A 473 -14.09 8.23 23.83
N LEU A 474 -13.47 9.27 24.39
CA LEU A 474 -13.07 9.30 25.79
C LEU A 474 -14.28 9.19 26.73
N TYR A 475 -15.34 9.96 26.49
CA TYR A 475 -16.54 9.95 27.33
C TYR A 475 -17.24 8.59 27.32
N PHE A 476 -17.45 8.00 26.14
CA PHE A 476 -18.13 6.73 25.94
C PHE A 476 -17.22 5.50 26.06
N GLN A 477 -15.95 5.70 26.43
CA GLN A 477 -14.93 4.65 26.55
C GLN A 477 -14.86 3.78 25.28
N LYS A 478 -14.80 4.43 24.11
CA LYS A 478 -14.67 3.78 22.81
C LYS A 478 -13.22 3.84 22.33
N PRO A 479 -12.65 2.70 21.89
CA PRO A 479 -11.41 2.73 21.14
C PRO A 479 -11.53 3.65 19.93
N LEU A 480 -10.51 4.50 19.74
CA LEU A 480 -10.41 5.41 18.60
C LEU A 480 -9.12 5.15 17.83
N LEU A 481 -9.30 5.01 16.53
CA LEU A 481 -8.27 4.85 15.51
C LEU A 481 -8.11 6.18 14.77
N GLU A 482 -6.98 6.86 14.94
CA GLU A 482 -6.71 8.22 14.44
C GLU A 482 -5.55 8.24 13.43
N SER A 483 -5.71 9.00 12.36
CA SER A 483 -4.68 9.15 11.32
C SER A 483 -4.65 10.53 10.70
N GLY A 484 -3.46 10.94 10.27
CA GLY A 484 -3.24 12.18 9.54
C GLY A 484 -2.24 11.99 8.42
N THR A 485 -2.39 12.79 7.36
CA THR A 485 -1.43 12.87 6.26
C THR A 485 -1.18 14.32 5.87
N LEU A 486 0.06 14.61 5.47
CA LEU A 486 0.49 15.90 4.95
C LEU A 486 1.60 15.65 3.92
N GLY A 487 1.25 15.72 2.64
CA GLY A 487 2.14 15.37 1.54
C GLY A 487 2.70 13.96 1.69
N THR A 488 4.03 13.83 1.82
CA THR A 488 4.70 12.55 2.03
C THR A 488 4.82 12.11 3.49
N ARG A 489 4.29 12.90 4.42
CA ARG A 489 4.30 12.60 5.86
C ARG A 489 2.95 12.03 6.28
N CYS A 490 2.99 11.10 7.22
CA CYS A 490 1.80 10.50 7.80
C CYS A 490 2.02 10.16 9.27
N ASN A 491 0.94 10.05 10.03
CA ASN A 491 0.97 9.58 11.42
C ASN A 491 -0.27 8.74 11.73
N THR A 492 -0.10 7.80 12.66
CA THR A 492 -1.18 6.96 13.19
C THR A 492 -1.13 7.01 14.70
N GLN A 493 -2.28 7.13 15.35
CA GLN A 493 -2.40 7.11 16.80
C GLN A 493 -3.62 6.29 17.20
N MET A 494 -3.52 5.61 18.35
CA MET A 494 -4.63 4.86 18.91
C MET A 494 -4.94 5.33 20.34
N PHE A 495 -6.22 5.56 20.59
CA PHE A 495 -6.75 5.71 21.94
C PHE A 495 -7.42 4.40 22.35
N ILE A 496 -6.92 3.79 23.42
CA ILE A 496 -7.48 2.61 24.04
C ILE A 496 -7.93 3.01 25.46
N PRO A 497 -9.24 2.92 25.75
CA PRO A 497 -9.79 3.17 27.08
C PRO A 497 -8.97 2.48 28.18
N HIS A 498 -8.66 3.22 29.24
CA HIS A 498 -7.90 2.76 30.42
C HIS A 498 -6.45 2.30 30.16
N LEU A 499 -5.89 2.50 28.96
CA LEU A 499 -4.54 2.05 28.62
C LEU A 499 -3.67 3.16 28.02
N THR A 500 -4.16 3.89 27.02
CA THR A 500 -3.37 4.92 26.34
C THR A 500 -3.91 6.32 26.60
N GLN A 501 -3.08 7.33 26.34
CA GLN A 501 -3.51 8.73 26.38
C GLN A 501 -4.48 9.05 25.24
N ASN A 502 -5.44 9.93 25.49
CA ASN A 502 -6.35 10.42 24.45
C ASN A 502 -5.65 11.44 23.53
N TYR A 503 -6.23 11.69 22.36
CA TYR A 503 -5.68 12.63 21.36
C TYR A 503 -5.41 14.05 21.91
N ASP A 504 -6.28 14.55 22.81
CA ASP A 504 -6.16 15.90 23.43
C ASP A 504 -5.03 16.00 24.48
N ALA A 505 -4.37 14.88 24.84
CA ALA A 505 -3.29 14.88 25.84
C ALA A 505 -1.99 15.51 25.31
N SER A 506 -1.78 15.47 23.99
CA SER A 506 -0.64 16.08 23.31
C SER A 506 -1.14 17.25 22.44
N ARG A 507 -0.55 18.43 22.61
CA ARG A 507 -0.86 19.59 21.76
C ARG A 507 0.05 19.59 20.54
N ASP A 508 -0.57 19.60 19.36
CA ASP A 508 0.14 19.86 18.11
C ASP A 508 0.67 21.31 18.09
N ALA A 509 1.73 21.54 17.33
CA ALA A 509 2.26 22.88 17.12
C ALA A 509 1.16 23.77 16.50
N ILE A 510 1.04 25.02 16.98
CA ILE A 510 0.05 25.97 16.48
C ILE A 510 0.36 26.22 14.99
N GLU A 511 -0.64 26.04 14.12
CA GLU A 511 -0.52 26.37 12.70
C GLU A 511 -0.05 27.82 12.55
N SER A 512 1.12 28.01 11.92
CA SER A 512 1.46 29.30 11.34
C SER A 512 0.46 29.56 10.22
N ASN A 513 -0.36 30.62 10.34
CA ASN A 513 -1.34 31.03 9.35
C ASN A 513 -0.69 31.24 7.97
N PHE A 514 -0.63 30.18 7.16
CA PHE A 514 -0.35 30.21 5.74
C PHE A 514 -1.61 29.76 4.99
N PRO A 515 -2.05 30.50 3.95
CA PRO A 515 -3.27 30.17 3.23
C PRO A 515 -3.06 28.94 2.34
N GLY A 516 -3.79 27.86 2.64
CA GLY A 516 -4.07 26.75 1.73
C GLY A 516 -3.22 25.51 1.99
N THR A 517 -3.79 24.54 2.69
CA THR A 517 -3.32 23.16 2.72
C THR A 517 -3.43 22.56 1.31
N GLN A 518 -2.28 22.24 0.71
CA GLN A 518 -2.18 21.46 -0.53
C GLN A 518 -2.03 19.98 -0.12
N LEU A 519 -2.94 19.13 -0.62
CA LEU A 519 -2.98 17.70 -0.37
C LEU A 519 -2.30 16.97 -1.54
N THR A 520 -1.09 16.45 -1.34
CA THR A 520 -0.43 15.55 -2.30
C THR A 520 -0.86 14.08 -2.13
N HIS A 521 -0.66 13.32 -3.20
CA HIS A 521 -1.55 12.22 -3.62
C HIS A 521 -1.09 10.79 -3.29
N PHE A 522 -0.03 10.56 -2.50
CA PHE A 522 0.59 9.22 -2.43
C PHE A 522 0.65 8.53 -1.07
N LEU A 523 0.41 9.24 0.03
CA LEU A 523 0.71 8.70 1.37
C LEU A 523 -0.48 8.63 2.34
N THR A 524 -1.71 8.73 1.81
CA THR A 524 -2.95 8.23 2.44
C THR A 524 -2.82 6.78 2.95
N ILE A 525 -1.83 6.03 2.45
CA ILE A 525 -1.79 4.57 2.41
C ILE A 525 -0.96 3.93 3.53
N LEU A 526 0.12 4.58 4.01
CA LEU A 526 0.88 4.10 5.18
C LEU A 526 0.01 4.12 6.46
N THR A 527 -0.88 5.12 6.57
CA THR A 527 -1.88 5.23 7.63
C THR A 527 -2.95 4.16 7.59
N THR A 528 -3.31 3.65 6.41
CA THR A 528 -4.37 2.65 6.23
C THR A 528 -3.97 1.25 6.68
N ALA A 529 -2.70 0.91 6.49
CA ALA A 529 -2.13 -0.36 6.87
C ALA A 529 -2.14 -0.58 8.38
N TRP A 530 -1.66 0.40 9.14
CA TRP A 530 -1.58 0.32 10.60
C TRP A 530 -2.97 0.20 11.23
N HIS A 531 -3.99 0.87 10.67
CA HIS A 531 -5.36 0.78 11.15
C HIS A 531 -6.03 -0.56 10.82
N GLY A 532 -5.87 -1.07 9.60
CA GLY A 532 -6.39 -2.40 9.23
C GLY A 532 -5.78 -3.52 10.09
N LEU A 533 -4.47 -3.47 10.35
CA LEU A 533 -3.76 -4.43 11.21
C LEU A 533 -4.20 -4.34 12.69
N ASN A 534 -4.34 -3.14 13.24
CA ASN A 534 -4.80 -2.95 14.62
C ASN A 534 -6.28 -3.28 14.84
N MET A 535 -7.09 -3.23 13.78
CA MET A 535 -8.50 -3.59 13.84
C MET A 535 -8.72 -5.10 13.95
N SER A 536 -7.94 -5.91 13.20
CA SER A 536 -7.87 -7.38 13.34
C SER A 536 -7.44 -7.83 14.72
N LEU A 537 -6.49 -7.12 15.32
CA LEU A 537 -5.93 -7.42 16.64
C LEU A 537 -6.93 -7.34 17.79
N ARG A 538 -7.77 -6.28 17.82
CA ARG A 538 -8.39 -5.86 19.10
C ARG A 538 -9.90 -5.82 19.13
N ILE A 539 -10.59 -5.96 17.99
CA ILE A 539 -12.00 -6.36 17.98
C ILE A 539 -12.17 -7.73 18.70
N CYS A 540 -11.12 -8.56 18.72
CA CYS A 540 -11.06 -9.81 19.48
C CYS A 540 -10.89 -9.68 21.00
N LEU A 541 -10.37 -8.56 21.50
CA LEU A 541 -10.02 -8.43 22.91
C LEU A 541 -11.19 -8.01 23.79
N ARG A 542 -12.39 -7.78 23.23
CA ARG A 542 -13.56 -7.28 23.95
C ARG A 542 -14.02 -8.15 25.13
N ARG A 543 -13.62 -9.44 25.20
CA ARG A 543 -14.08 -10.36 26.27
C ARG A 543 -13.16 -10.50 27.49
N HIS A 544 -11.94 -9.97 27.49
CA HIS A 544 -11.01 -10.17 28.63
C HIS A 544 -10.75 -8.94 29.50
N TRP A 545 -11.15 -7.73 29.10
CA TRP A 545 -10.84 -6.50 29.83
C TRP A 545 -12.02 -5.90 30.62
N LEU A 546 -13.22 -6.48 30.50
CA LEU A 546 -14.40 -6.16 31.31
C LEU A 546 -14.62 -7.15 32.48
N LYS A 547 -13.57 -7.86 32.90
CA LYS A 547 -13.57 -8.66 34.13
C LYS A 547 -12.55 -8.16 35.13
#